data_AF-A0A7W2BKU0-F1
#
_entry.id   AF-A0A7W2BKU0-F1
#
_cell.length_a   1.000
_cell.length_b   1.000
_cell.length_c   1.000
_cell.angle_alpha   90.00
_cell.angle_beta   90.00
_cell.angle_gamma   90.00
#
_symmetry.space_group_name_H-M   'P 1'
#
loop_
_entity.id
_entity.type
_entity.pdbx_description
1 polymer ?
#
loop_
_entity_poly.entity_id
_entity_poly.type
_entity_poly.pdbx_seq_one_letter_code
_entity_poly.pdbx_strand_id
1 'polypeptide(L)'
;MFETIRHFFKTVSRADNPIHFDENDHRLAAAALLTHAMLADGTVRAAEQNALKSTLKRHYALKPDELDELIREGAEADNNSVDFYAFTSVLKRSLDHPGREAIVEMLWEIVLVDGVVHELEDNVVWRVAELLGVETRERVLLRQRVEARLAEHG
;
A
#
# COMPACT_ATOMS: atom_id res chain seq x y z
N MET A 1 20.01 7.11 -4.17
CA MET A 1 18.72 7.83 -4.29
C MET A 1 17.59 7.18 -3.46
N PHE A 2 17.90 6.31 -2.48
CA PHE A 2 16.92 5.70 -1.54
C PHE A 2 16.95 6.35 -0.13
N GLU A 3 17.83 7.33 0.11
CA GLU A 3 18.05 7.92 1.44
C GLU A 3 17.04 9.01 1.79
N THR A 4 16.54 9.76 0.82
CA THR A 4 15.59 10.87 1.05
C THR A 4 14.25 10.35 1.58
N ILE A 5 13.80 9.21 1.07
CA ILE A 5 12.54 8.56 1.50
C ILE A 5 12.66 8.14 2.97
N ARG A 6 13.76 7.50 3.36
CA ARG A 6 14.00 7.04 4.74
C ARG A 6 14.01 8.18 5.78
N HIS A 7 14.38 9.39 5.38
CA HIS A 7 14.48 10.54 6.28
C HIS A 7 13.12 11.21 6.56
N PHE A 8 12.16 11.11 5.63
CA PHE A 8 10.82 11.67 5.83
C PHE A 8 9.99 10.80 6.79
N PHE A 9 10.06 9.47 6.64
CA PHE A 9 9.31 8.52 7.48
C PHE A 9 9.75 8.49 8.95
N LYS A 10 11.02 8.83 9.25
CA LYS A 10 11.55 8.82 10.62
C LYS A 10 10.97 9.90 11.54
N THR A 11 10.37 10.95 10.98
CA THR A 11 9.82 12.07 11.76
C THR A 11 8.45 11.74 12.37
N VAL A 12 7.77 10.71 11.85
CA VAL A 12 6.38 10.39 12.20
C VAL A 12 6.27 9.37 13.34
N SER A 13 7.32 8.59 13.63
CA SER A 13 7.30 7.55 14.69
C SER A 13 7.55 8.07 16.12
N ARG A 14 7.29 9.35 16.41
CA ARG A 14 7.50 9.90 17.76
C ARG A 14 6.19 10.33 18.42
N ALA A 15 5.43 9.38 18.96
CA ALA A 15 4.44 9.66 20.01
C ALA A 15 4.10 8.39 20.82
N ASP A 16 4.46 8.39 22.11
CA ASP A 16 4.05 7.42 23.14
C ASP A 16 2.63 7.72 23.65
N ASN A 17 1.60 7.53 22.82
CA ASN A 17 0.20 7.63 23.22
C ASN A 17 -0.63 6.53 22.49
N PRO A 18 -1.81 6.11 22.98
CA PRO A 18 -2.66 5.18 22.24
C PRO A 18 -2.91 5.77 20.85
N ILE A 19 -2.57 5.00 19.84
CA ILE A 19 -2.36 5.49 18.48
C ILE A 19 -3.72 5.61 17.82
N HIS A 20 -4.31 6.80 17.95
CA HIS A 20 -5.37 7.22 17.05
C HIS A 20 -4.71 7.71 15.77
N PHE A 21 -4.84 6.93 14.70
CA PHE A 21 -4.57 7.43 13.37
C PHE A 21 -5.66 8.47 13.05
N ASP A 22 -5.27 9.72 12.81
CA ASP A 22 -6.21 10.73 12.33
C ASP A 22 -6.80 10.23 11.00
N GLU A 23 -8.08 10.52 10.72
CA GLU A 23 -8.74 10.13 9.46
C GLU A 23 -8.00 10.67 8.22
N ASN A 24 -7.16 11.71 8.39
CA ASN A 24 -6.30 12.26 7.34
C ASN A 24 -4.86 11.71 7.35
N ASP A 25 -4.54 10.72 8.18
CA ASP A 25 -3.23 10.10 8.17
C ASP A 25 -3.04 9.29 6.87
N HIS A 26 -2.12 9.75 6.03
CA HIS A 26 -1.77 9.07 4.79
C HIS A 26 -1.34 7.60 5.00
N ARG A 27 -0.84 7.23 6.19
CA ARG A 27 -0.48 5.85 6.53
C ARG A 27 -1.73 4.98 6.67
N LEU A 28 -2.77 5.51 7.32
CA LEU A 28 -4.09 4.87 7.40
C LEU A 28 -4.72 4.77 6.02
N ALA A 29 -4.70 5.85 5.24
CA ALA A 29 -5.20 5.82 3.87
C ALA A 29 -4.45 4.81 2.98
N ALA A 30 -3.12 4.70 3.13
CA ALA A 30 -2.33 3.71 2.39
C ALA A 30 -2.65 2.29 2.82
N ALA A 31 -2.71 1.99 4.11
CA ALA A 31 -3.01 0.66 4.60
C ALA A 31 -4.44 0.22 4.25
N ALA A 32 -5.41 1.11 4.38
CA ALA A 32 -6.79 0.87 3.96
C ALA A 32 -6.86 0.64 2.44
N LEU A 33 -6.16 1.45 1.63
CA LEU A 33 -6.09 1.27 0.17
C LEU A 33 -5.48 -0.09 -0.22
N LEU A 34 -4.34 -0.46 0.38
CA LEU A 34 -3.66 -1.73 0.08
C LEU A 34 -4.50 -2.94 0.53
N THR A 35 -5.17 -2.83 1.69
CA THR A 35 -6.09 -3.86 2.20
C THR A 35 -7.32 -3.99 1.29
N HIS A 36 -7.94 -2.88 0.91
CA HIS A 36 -9.08 -2.88 0.01
C HIS A 36 -8.71 -3.41 -1.38
N ALA A 37 -7.55 -3.05 -1.92
CA ALA A 37 -7.04 -3.59 -3.18
C ALA A 37 -6.87 -5.12 -3.15
N MET A 38 -6.38 -5.66 -2.02
CA MET A 38 -6.26 -7.11 -1.81
C MET A 38 -7.63 -7.80 -1.65
N LEU A 39 -8.64 -7.10 -1.12
CA LEU A 39 -10.00 -7.64 -0.96
C LEU A 39 -10.86 -7.52 -2.23
N ALA A 40 -10.51 -6.62 -3.15
CA ALA A 40 -11.34 -6.23 -4.28
C ALA A 40 -11.64 -7.34 -5.29
N ASP A 41 -10.78 -8.35 -5.40
CA ASP A 41 -10.99 -9.51 -6.27
C ASP A 41 -11.77 -10.66 -5.59
N GLY A 42 -12.10 -10.50 -4.31
CA GLY A 42 -12.85 -11.45 -3.50
C GLY A 42 -12.08 -12.71 -3.10
N THR A 43 -10.77 -12.82 -3.41
CA THR A 43 -9.95 -14.00 -3.11
C THR A 43 -8.63 -13.60 -2.44
N VAL A 44 -8.64 -13.46 -1.12
CA VAL A 44 -7.41 -13.21 -0.36
C VAL A 44 -6.65 -14.50 -0.12
N ARG A 45 -5.43 -14.60 -0.66
CA ARG A 45 -4.51 -15.70 -0.39
C ARG A 45 -3.67 -15.39 0.86
N ALA A 46 -3.30 -16.44 1.60
CA ALA A 46 -2.43 -16.29 2.78
C ALA A 46 -1.06 -15.66 2.44
N ALA A 47 -0.56 -15.88 1.22
CA ALA A 47 0.68 -15.28 0.74
C ALA A 47 0.56 -13.75 0.61
N GLU A 48 -0.54 -13.25 0.01
CA GLU A 48 -0.82 -11.81 -0.14
C GLU A 48 -1.04 -11.15 1.21
N GLN A 49 -1.76 -11.80 2.12
CA GLN A 49 -1.98 -11.25 3.46
C GLN A 49 -0.66 -11.10 4.22
N ASN A 50 0.25 -12.07 4.10
CA ASN A 50 1.59 -11.99 4.66
C ASN A 50 2.44 -10.92 3.96
N ALA A 51 2.31 -10.78 2.64
CA ALA A 51 2.98 -9.75 1.86
C ALA A 51 2.55 -8.35 2.32
N LEU A 52 1.23 -8.10 2.42
CA LEU A 52 0.64 -6.87 2.93
C LEU A 52 1.21 -6.51 4.31
N LYS A 53 1.17 -7.45 5.26
CA LYS A 53 1.71 -7.24 6.62
C LYS A 53 3.20 -6.90 6.59
N SER A 54 3.97 -7.64 5.80
CA SER A 54 5.42 -7.43 5.68
C SER A 54 5.74 -6.08 5.04
N THR A 55 5.04 -5.71 3.98
CA THR A 55 5.19 -4.44 3.27
C THR A 55 4.82 -3.26 4.16
N LEU A 56 3.66 -3.29 4.83
CA LEU A 56 3.25 -2.24 5.77
C LEU A 56 4.25 -2.07 6.93
N LYS A 57 4.73 -3.19 7.50
CA LYS A 57 5.72 -3.15 8.57
C LYS A 57 7.06 -2.55 8.11
N ARG A 58 7.54 -2.90 6.91
CA ARG A 58 8.77 -2.33 6.33
C ARG A 58 8.65 -0.84 6.06
N HIS A 59 7.52 -0.40 5.53
CA HIS A 59 7.33 0.98 5.07
C HIS A 59 6.94 1.94 6.20
N TYR A 60 6.18 1.49 7.20
CA TYR A 60 5.64 2.36 8.26
C TYR A 60 6.21 2.08 9.65
N ALA A 61 7.11 1.10 9.79
CA ALA A 61 7.76 0.74 11.06
C ALA A 61 6.78 0.51 12.22
N LEU A 62 5.61 -0.07 11.91
CA LEU A 62 4.52 -0.34 12.86
C LEU A 62 4.84 -1.53 13.78
N LYS A 63 4.43 -1.47 15.05
CA LYS A 63 4.38 -2.65 15.93
C LYS A 63 3.28 -3.61 15.46
N PRO A 64 3.36 -4.90 15.83
CA PRO A 64 2.37 -5.91 15.41
C PRO A 64 0.92 -5.50 15.75
N ASP A 65 0.70 -4.98 16.96
CA ASP A 65 -0.64 -4.58 17.42
C ASP A 65 -1.19 -3.39 16.63
N GLU A 66 -0.32 -2.45 16.24
CA GLU A 66 -0.70 -1.29 15.41
C GLU A 66 -1.06 -1.72 13.99
N LEU A 67 -0.34 -2.71 13.45
CA LEU A 67 -0.57 -3.25 12.13
C LEU A 67 -1.90 -4.01 12.06
N ASP A 68 -2.18 -4.84 13.06
CA ASP A 68 -3.43 -5.59 13.12
C ASP A 68 -4.63 -4.65 13.33
N GLU A 69 -4.49 -3.60 14.15
CA GLU A 69 -5.51 -2.57 14.30
C GLU A 69 -5.73 -1.78 13.01
N LEU A 70 -4.65 -1.40 12.33
CA LEU A 70 -4.70 -0.68 11.05
C LEU A 70 -5.38 -1.49 9.94
N ILE A 71 -5.13 -2.80 9.90
CA ILE A 71 -5.80 -3.72 8.98
C ILE A 71 -7.27 -3.87 9.36
N ARG A 72 -7.60 -3.95 10.65
CA ARG A 72 -8.98 -4.02 11.16
C ARG A 72 -9.77 -2.78 10.79
N GLU A 73 -9.24 -1.58 11.08
CA GLU A 73 -9.84 -0.30 10.72
C GLU A 73 -9.99 -0.15 9.20
N GLY A 74 -8.98 -0.57 8.42
CA GLY A 74 -9.06 -0.60 6.95
C GLY A 74 -10.17 -1.51 6.43
N ALA A 75 -10.35 -2.69 7.01
CA ALA A 75 -11.43 -3.63 6.66
C ALA A 75 -12.83 -3.15 7.11
N GLU A 76 -12.94 -2.46 8.25
CA GLU A 76 -14.19 -1.84 8.70
C GLU A 76 -14.60 -0.64 7.83
N ALA A 77 -13.63 0.14 7.34
CA ALA A 77 -13.87 1.22 6.40
C ALA A 77 -14.38 0.71 5.04
N ASP A 78 -13.94 -0.48 4.60
CA ASP A 78 -14.42 -1.16 3.40
C ASP A 78 -15.91 -1.53 3.49
N ASN A 79 -16.31 -2.12 4.62
CA ASN A 79 -17.68 -2.63 4.84
C ASN A 79 -18.75 -1.51 4.91
N ASN A 80 -18.33 -0.26 5.15
CA ASN A 80 -19.20 0.92 5.21
C ASN A 80 -19.26 1.73 3.88
N SER A 81 -18.66 1.20 2.79
CA SER A 81 -18.48 1.81 1.46
C SER A 81 -17.53 3.00 1.39
N VAL A 82 -16.29 2.73 0.95
CA VAL A 82 -15.33 3.76 0.52
C VAL A 82 -14.54 3.25 -0.70
N ASP A 83 -15.01 3.60 -1.90
CA ASP A 83 -14.34 3.40 -3.19
C ASP A 83 -12.86 3.86 -3.13
N PHE A 84 -11.97 3.24 -3.91
CA PHE A 84 -10.55 3.61 -4.08
C PHE A 84 -10.33 5.13 -4.14
N TYR A 85 -11.30 5.87 -4.66
CA TYR A 85 -11.30 7.33 -4.73
C TYR A 85 -11.00 8.04 -3.40
N ALA A 86 -11.60 7.65 -2.27
CA ALA A 86 -11.44 8.43 -1.04
C ALA A 86 -10.02 8.30 -0.47
N PHE A 87 -9.49 7.07 -0.43
CA PHE A 87 -8.12 6.83 0.01
C PHE A 87 -7.10 7.44 -0.93
N THR A 88 -7.27 7.25 -2.25
CA THR A 88 -6.38 7.88 -3.24
C THR A 88 -6.44 9.40 -3.21
N SER A 89 -7.58 10.00 -2.85
CA SER A 89 -7.72 11.44 -2.66
C SER A 89 -6.93 11.95 -1.45
N VAL A 90 -6.96 11.26 -0.31
CA VAL A 90 -6.12 11.58 0.86
C VAL A 90 -4.63 11.45 0.51
N LEU A 91 -4.26 10.36 -0.16
CA LEU A 91 -2.88 10.10 -0.58
C LEU A 91 -2.37 11.14 -1.58
N LYS A 92 -3.19 11.51 -2.59
CA LYS A 92 -2.83 12.56 -3.54
C LYS A 92 -2.60 13.93 -2.91
N ARG A 93 -3.36 14.27 -1.87
CA ARG A 93 -3.17 15.54 -1.15
C ARG A 93 -1.94 15.53 -0.26
N SER A 94 -1.58 14.36 0.26
CA SER A 94 -0.56 14.22 1.31
C SER A 94 0.81 13.81 0.77
N LEU A 95 0.86 13.16 -0.40
CA LEU A 95 2.08 12.61 -1.00
C LEU A 95 2.46 13.37 -2.27
N ASP A 96 3.75 13.55 -2.47
CA ASP A 96 4.33 13.98 -3.74
C ASP A 96 4.31 12.83 -4.77
N HIS A 97 4.81 13.09 -5.98
CA HIS A 97 4.81 12.08 -7.04
C HIS A 97 5.61 10.81 -6.66
N PRO A 98 6.85 10.89 -6.14
CA PRO A 98 7.57 9.71 -5.66
C PRO A 98 6.84 8.95 -4.54
N GLY A 99 6.17 9.65 -3.62
CA GLY A 99 5.35 9.00 -2.60
C GLY A 99 4.18 8.21 -3.20
N ARG A 100 3.55 8.72 -4.26
CA ARG A 100 2.47 8.03 -4.99
C ARG A 100 2.98 6.82 -5.78
N GLU A 101 4.16 6.93 -6.41
CA GLU A 101 4.83 5.77 -7.02
C GLU A 101 5.11 4.67 -6.00
N ALA A 102 5.54 5.02 -4.78
CA ALA A 102 5.80 4.05 -3.72
C ALA A 102 4.54 3.27 -3.31
N ILE A 103 3.35 3.90 -3.34
CA ILE A 103 2.08 3.20 -3.10
C ILE A 103 1.81 2.16 -4.18
N VAL A 104 2.03 2.51 -5.46
CA VAL A 104 1.87 1.59 -6.59
C VAL A 104 2.91 0.47 -6.55
N GLU A 105 4.14 0.78 -6.12
CA GLU A 105 5.18 -0.24 -5.90
C GLU A 105 4.77 -1.24 -4.82
N MET A 106 4.21 -0.78 -3.70
CA MET A 106 3.71 -1.64 -2.63
C MET A 106 2.57 -2.55 -3.10
N LEU A 107 1.67 -2.06 -3.95
CA LEU A 107 0.64 -2.91 -4.58
C LEU A 107 1.27 -4.03 -5.40
N TRP A 108 2.26 -3.71 -6.21
CA TRP A 108 3.00 -4.71 -6.99
C TRP A 108 3.67 -5.75 -6.09
N GLU A 109 4.29 -5.35 -4.97
CA GLU A 109 4.89 -6.30 -4.02
C GLU A 109 3.89 -7.29 -3.43
N ILE A 110 2.63 -6.89 -3.26
CA ILE A 110 1.58 -7.74 -2.70
C ILE A 110 1.10 -8.75 -3.76
N VAL A 111 0.77 -8.28 -4.96
CA VAL A 111 0.19 -9.13 -6.01
C VAL A 111 1.21 -10.00 -6.75
N LEU A 112 2.51 -9.67 -6.67
CA LEU A 112 3.57 -10.48 -7.28
C LEU A 112 4.18 -11.52 -6.32
N VAL A 113 3.69 -11.62 -5.07
CA VAL A 113 4.34 -12.43 -4.04
C VAL A 113 4.44 -13.92 -4.40
N ASP A 114 3.48 -14.45 -5.17
CA ASP A 114 3.48 -15.83 -5.64
C ASP A 114 4.02 -15.98 -7.08
N GLY A 115 4.44 -14.87 -7.70
CA GLY A 115 4.99 -14.81 -9.05
C GLY A 115 3.95 -14.78 -10.17
N VAL A 116 2.65 -14.76 -9.87
CA VAL A 116 1.58 -14.75 -10.88
C VAL A 116 0.60 -13.61 -10.61
N VAL A 117 0.51 -12.67 -11.55
CA VAL A 117 -0.52 -11.61 -11.49
C VAL A 117 -1.74 -12.04 -12.29
N HIS A 118 -2.89 -12.10 -11.63
CA HIS A 118 -4.18 -12.34 -12.26
C HIS A 118 -4.78 -11.08 -12.89
N GLU A 119 -5.71 -11.24 -13.83
CA GLU A 119 -6.32 -10.11 -14.55
C GLU A 119 -7.03 -9.12 -13.62
N LEU A 120 -7.70 -9.62 -12.57
CA LEU A 120 -8.36 -8.78 -11.58
C LEU A 120 -7.35 -7.95 -10.77
N GLU A 121 -6.23 -8.55 -10.37
CA GLU A 121 -5.15 -7.87 -9.64
C GLU A 121 -4.50 -6.78 -10.50
N ASP A 122 -4.17 -7.07 -11.78
CA ASP A 122 -3.62 -6.05 -12.70
C ASP A 122 -4.59 -4.89 -12.91
N ASN A 123 -5.89 -5.18 -13.03
CA ASN A 123 -6.94 -4.16 -13.14
C ASN A 123 -7.03 -3.29 -11.88
N VAL A 124 -6.93 -3.87 -10.69
CA VAL A 124 -6.90 -3.12 -9.42
C VAL A 124 -5.67 -2.23 -9.35
N VAL A 125 -4.47 -2.74 -9.65
CA VAL A 125 -3.24 -1.94 -9.64
C VAL A 125 -3.31 -0.81 -10.68
N TRP A 126 -3.81 -1.10 -11.87
CA TRP A 126 -4.04 -0.09 -12.90
C TRP A 126 -5.00 1.01 -12.42
N ARG A 127 -6.15 0.62 -11.87
CA ARG A 127 -7.17 1.58 -11.39
C ARG A 127 -6.61 2.49 -10.30
N VAL A 128 -5.86 1.93 -9.35
CA VAL A 128 -5.27 2.72 -8.26
C VAL A 128 -4.16 3.63 -8.78
N ALA A 129 -3.30 3.16 -9.69
CA ALA A 129 -2.25 3.99 -10.30
C ALA A 129 -2.84 5.21 -11.03
N GLU A 130 -3.89 5.01 -11.82
CA GLU A 130 -4.61 6.09 -12.51
C GLU A 130 -5.18 7.11 -11.52
N LEU A 131 -5.82 6.63 -10.44
CA LEU A 131 -6.36 7.51 -9.41
C LEU A 131 -5.27 8.31 -8.71
N LEU A 132 -4.13 7.69 -8.40
CA LEU A 132 -2.97 8.38 -7.84
C LEU A 132 -2.28 9.30 -8.86
N GLY A 133 -2.57 9.17 -10.16
CA GLY A 133 -1.90 9.94 -11.22
C GLY A 133 -0.45 9.50 -11.41
N VAL A 134 -0.23 8.18 -11.38
CA VAL A 134 1.00 7.50 -11.80
C VAL A 134 0.77 7.00 -13.21
N GLU A 135 1.62 7.40 -14.15
CA GLU A 135 1.41 7.11 -15.56
C GLU A 135 1.62 5.62 -15.88
N THR A 136 1.02 5.17 -16.99
CA THR A 136 1.14 3.77 -17.44
C THR A 136 2.59 3.32 -17.58
N ARG A 137 3.48 4.19 -18.10
CA ARG A 137 4.91 3.88 -18.23
C ARG A 137 5.58 3.65 -16.88
N GLU A 138 5.28 4.51 -15.90
CA GLU A 138 5.82 4.43 -14.54
C GLU A 138 5.34 3.15 -13.86
N ARG A 139 4.03 2.84 -13.94
CA ARG A 139 3.44 1.60 -13.43
C ARG A 139 4.16 0.35 -13.94
N VAL A 140 4.48 0.29 -15.24
CA VAL A 140 5.21 -0.84 -15.85
C VAL A 140 6.64 -0.93 -15.32
N LEU A 141 7.34 0.20 -15.19
CA LEU A 141 8.71 0.23 -14.65
C LEU A 141 8.75 -0.19 -13.17
N LEU A 142 7.74 0.20 -12.38
CA LEU A 142 7.60 -0.23 -10.99
C LEU A 142 7.38 -1.74 -10.89
N ARG A 143 6.52 -2.30 -11.74
CA ARG A 143 6.31 -3.75 -11.83
C ARG A 143 7.63 -4.49 -12.09
N GLN A 144 8.37 -4.10 -13.13
CA GLN A 144 9.64 -4.71 -13.49
C GLN A 144 10.67 -4.64 -12.35
N ARG A 145 10.70 -3.52 -11.62
CA ARG A 145 11.58 -3.35 -10.46
C ARG A 145 11.23 -4.32 -9.34
N VAL A 146 9.94 -4.53 -9.06
CA VAL A 146 9.47 -5.47 -8.04
C VAL A 146 9.75 -6.91 -8.47
N GLU A 147 9.45 -7.27 -9.72
CA GLU A 147 9.77 -8.59 -10.28
C GLU A 147 11.27 -8.92 -10.13
N ALA A 148 12.15 -7.97 -10.48
CA ALA A 148 13.59 -8.12 -10.31
C ALA A 148 13.99 -8.32 -8.84
N ARG A 149 13.44 -7.52 -7.91
CA ARG A 149 13.71 -7.64 -6.47
C ARG A 149 13.28 -9.00 -5.92
N LEU A 150 12.10 -9.49 -6.30
CA LEU A 150 11.61 -10.79 -5.84
C LEU A 150 12.43 -11.94 -6.42
N ALA A 151 12.89 -11.85 -7.67
CA ALA A 151 13.77 -12.85 -8.27
C ALA A 151 15.15 -12.94 -7.61
N GLU A 152 15.66 -11.86 -7.01
CA GLU A 152 16.94 -11.84 -6.27
C GLU A 152 16.84 -12.44 -4.86
N HIS A 153 15.63 -12.53 -4.29
CA HIS A 153 15.39 -12.95 -2.90
C HIS A 153 14.65 -14.29 -2.75
N GLY A 154 14.28 -14.95 -3.86
CA GLY A 154 13.67 -16.29 -3.91
C GLY A 154 14.70 -17.38 -4.16
#